data_AF-A0AA88VA59-F1
#
_entry.id   AF-A0AA88VA59-F1
#
_cell.length_a   1.000
_cell.length_b   1.000
_cell.length_c   1.000
_cell.angle_alpha   90.00
_cell.angle_beta   90.00
_cell.angle_gamma   90.00
#
_symmetry.space_group_name_H-M   'P 1'
#
loop_
_entity.id
_entity.type
_entity.pdbx_description
1 polymer ?
#
loop_
_entity_poly.entity_id
_entity_poly.type
_entity_poly.pdbx_seq_one_letter_code
_entity_poly.pdbx_strand_id
1 'polypeptide(L)'
;MENTSQLVSPGSRQLNLKRSFEMGTRFLLTPCSKEDFFQAFPTFTNSEQERLYRLFLQVLTSLRENAQDEFESTCIETQVGSTLDTVEQLVEEQNLDPLFPNKTNVGDTAHSLSAAKKNEIQYLTSILEKAEEQKNIIRARIELLKKEGQDFSGAVHVVEKIVRLIELTSIFVLVRFLQNFAAEDRDFELRDRQQTAVVILRGERTGTGIKG
;
A
#
# COMPACT_ATOMS: atom_id res chain seq x y z
N MET A 1 36.79 21.42 -21.62
CA MET A 1 35.63 21.52 -22.52
C MET A 1 34.89 22.78 -22.13
N GLU A 2 35.25 23.88 -22.77
CA GLU A 2 34.65 25.19 -22.51
C GLU A 2 33.23 25.20 -23.07
N ASN A 3 32.29 25.43 -22.18
CA ASN A 3 30.88 25.55 -22.48
C ASN A 3 30.69 26.95 -23.09
N THR A 4 30.53 27.04 -24.41
CA THR A 4 30.16 28.27 -25.09
C THR A 4 28.73 28.64 -24.67
N SER A 5 28.62 29.38 -23.58
CA SER A 5 27.46 30.17 -23.23
C SER A 5 27.30 31.23 -24.31
N GLN A 6 26.64 30.84 -25.41
CA GLN A 6 26.25 31.76 -26.46
C GLN A 6 25.17 32.64 -25.85
N LEU A 7 25.59 33.80 -25.34
CA LEU A 7 24.70 34.85 -24.86
C LEU A 7 23.78 35.19 -26.04
N VAL A 8 22.53 34.78 -25.93
CA VAL A 8 21.55 34.98 -26.98
C VAL A 8 21.20 36.47 -26.96
N SER A 9 21.75 37.24 -27.91
CA SER A 9 21.49 38.69 -28.01
C SER A 9 19.99 38.93 -28.28
N PRO A 10 19.37 39.97 -27.70
CA PRO A 10 18.01 40.37 -28.04
C PRO A 10 17.85 40.57 -29.56
N GLY A 11 16.76 40.06 -30.12
CA GLY A 11 16.46 40.05 -31.55
C GLY A 11 17.14 38.93 -32.35
N SER A 12 17.88 38.02 -31.71
CA SER A 12 18.64 36.99 -32.46
C SER A 12 17.72 36.02 -33.19
N ARG A 13 16.60 35.63 -32.58
CA ARG A 13 15.63 34.69 -33.16
C ARG A 13 14.92 35.28 -34.37
N GLN A 14 14.49 36.54 -34.28
CA GLN A 14 13.87 37.25 -35.41
C GLN A 14 14.85 37.40 -36.57
N LEU A 15 16.09 37.79 -36.29
CA LEU A 15 17.12 37.94 -37.31
C LEU A 15 17.46 36.60 -37.98
N ASN A 16 17.49 35.50 -37.21
CA ASN A 16 17.69 34.16 -37.75
C ASN A 16 16.53 33.70 -38.64
N LEU A 17 15.29 34.02 -38.27
CA LEU A 17 14.12 33.73 -39.09
C LEU A 17 14.20 34.47 -40.45
N LYS A 18 14.45 35.78 -40.42
CA LYS A 18 14.60 36.61 -41.62
C LYS A 18 15.71 36.09 -42.53
N ARG A 19 16.89 35.82 -41.96
CA ARG A 19 18.03 35.25 -42.69
C ARG A 19 17.70 33.90 -43.33
N SER A 20 16.98 33.03 -42.61
CA SER A 20 16.60 31.71 -43.12
C SER A 20 15.65 31.81 -44.30
N PHE A 21 14.68 32.71 -44.23
CA PHE A 21 13.79 33.01 -45.34
C PHE A 21 14.54 33.56 -46.55
N GLU A 22 15.41 34.56 -46.37
CA GLU A 22 16.22 35.14 -47.45
C GLU A 22 17.09 34.08 -48.15
N MET A 23 17.71 33.17 -47.39
CA MET A 23 18.48 32.06 -47.95
C MET A 23 17.61 31.10 -48.77
N GLY A 24 16.45 30.71 -48.23
CA GLY A 24 15.50 29.83 -48.91
C GLY A 24 15.00 30.43 -50.22
N THR A 25 14.55 31.68 -50.17
CA THR A 25 14.05 32.42 -51.35
C THR A 25 15.15 32.61 -52.40
N ARG A 26 16.37 32.93 -51.98
CA ARG A 26 17.51 33.03 -52.89
C ARG A 26 17.79 31.70 -53.58
N PHE A 27 17.80 30.59 -52.84
CA PHE A 27 18.05 29.26 -53.39
C PHE A 27 16.97 28.85 -54.39
N LEU A 28 15.70 28.99 -54.02
CA LEU A 28 14.55 28.58 -54.84
C LEU A 28 14.38 29.43 -56.10
N LEU A 29 14.67 30.73 -56.02
CA LEU A 29 14.48 31.70 -57.10
C LEU A 29 15.79 32.10 -57.77
N THR A 30 16.80 31.22 -57.73
CA THR A 30 18.01 31.39 -58.52
C THR A 30 17.71 31.04 -59.98
N PRO A 31 17.99 31.93 -60.95
CA PRO A 31 17.77 31.64 -62.36
C PRO A 31 18.69 30.50 -62.82
N CYS A 32 18.17 29.67 -63.73
CA CYS A 32 18.98 28.70 -64.46
C CYS A 32 19.95 29.40 -65.43
N SER A 33 20.92 28.65 -65.95
CA SER A 33 21.81 29.18 -66.98
C SER A 33 21.03 29.53 -68.25
N LYS A 34 21.55 30.46 -69.03
CA LYS A 34 20.92 30.90 -70.27
C LYS A 34 20.89 29.75 -71.29
N GLU A 35 21.95 28.94 -71.29
CA GLU A 35 22.10 27.76 -72.13
C GLU A 35 21.03 26.71 -71.80
N ASP A 36 20.86 26.37 -70.51
CA ASP A 36 19.83 25.42 -70.07
C ASP A 36 18.43 25.91 -70.42
N PHE A 37 18.19 27.22 -70.28
CA PHE A 37 16.93 27.83 -70.67
C PHE A 37 16.67 27.69 -72.18
N PHE A 38 17.67 27.93 -73.02
CA PHE A 38 17.52 27.83 -74.48
C PHE A 38 17.28 26.37 -74.91
N GLN A 39 17.94 25.42 -74.25
CA GLN A 39 17.70 23.98 -74.48
C GLN A 39 16.29 23.53 -74.09
N ALA A 40 15.65 24.20 -73.12
CA ALA A 40 14.27 23.91 -72.74
C ALA A 40 13.23 24.42 -73.76
N PHE A 41 13.61 25.37 -74.63
CA PHE A 41 12.73 26.00 -75.61
C PHE A 41 13.28 25.89 -77.06
N PRO A 42 13.62 24.69 -77.56
CA PRO A 42 14.37 24.52 -78.81
C PRO A 42 13.57 24.89 -80.06
N THR A 43 12.24 24.96 -79.96
CA THR A 43 11.34 25.32 -81.07
C THR A 43 11.33 26.81 -81.39
N PHE A 44 11.83 27.65 -80.48
CA PHE A 44 11.86 29.10 -80.64
C PHE A 44 13.15 29.54 -81.34
N THR A 45 13.08 30.62 -82.11
CA THR A 45 14.26 31.28 -82.66
C THR A 45 15.12 31.90 -81.55
N ASN A 46 16.41 32.11 -81.81
CA ASN A 46 17.32 32.76 -80.84
C ASN A 46 16.79 34.11 -80.34
N SER A 47 16.15 34.91 -81.20
CA SER A 47 15.55 36.19 -80.82
C SER A 47 14.35 36.04 -79.88
N GLU A 48 13.54 35.00 -80.06
CA GLU A 48 12.40 34.71 -79.19
C GLU A 48 12.86 34.15 -77.85
N GLN A 49 13.85 33.25 -77.86
CA GLN A 49 14.49 32.71 -76.66
C GLN A 49 15.11 33.83 -75.82
N GLU A 50 15.81 34.78 -76.42
CA GLU A 50 16.37 35.94 -75.72
C GLU A 50 15.27 36.79 -75.04
N ARG A 51 14.19 37.07 -75.78
CA ARG A 51 13.05 37.83 -75.24
C ARG A 51 12.37 37.09 -74.09
N LEU A 52 12.22 35.78 -74.22
CA LEU A 52 11.60 34.92 -73.21
C LEU A 52 12.48 34.79 -71.96
N TYR A 53 13.80 34.65 -72.12
CA TYR A 53 14.74 34.62 -71.00
C TYR A 53 14.74 35.94 -70.22
N ARG A 54 14.67 37.08 -70.92
CA ARG A 54 14.51 38.38 -70.25
C ARG A 54 13.21 38.48 -69.46
N LEU A 55 12.09 37.99 -70.02
CA LEU A 55 10.81 37.92 -69.30
C LEU A 55 10.89 36.99 -68.08
N PHE A 56 11.53 35.84 -68.22
CA PHE A 56 11.76 34.90 -67.12
C PHE A 56 12.53 35.54 -65.97
N LEU A 57 13.62 36.26 -66.26
CA LEU A 57 14.37 37.00 -65.25
C LEU A 57 13.51 38.09 -64.58
N GLN A 58 12.69 38.81 -65.34
CA GLN A 58 11.76 39.81 -64.79
C GLN A 58 10.74 39.18 -63.85
N VAL A 59 10.16 38.04 -64.23
CA VAL A 59 9.21 37.29 -63.39
C VAL A 59 9.89 36.80 -62.11
N LEU A 60 11.11 36.26 -62.20
CA LEU A 60 11.86 35.82 -61.01
C LEU A 60 12.15 36.98 -60.05
N THR A 61 12.56 38.13 -60.58
CA THR A 61 12.83 39.33 -59.76
C THR A 61 11.55 39.81 -59.08
N SER A 62 10.46 39.96 -59.82
CA SER A 62 9.16 40.38 -59.26
C SER A 62 8.63 39.39 -58.23
N LEU A 63 8.78 38.08 -58.49
CA LEU A 63 8.37 37.06 -57.53
C LEU A 63 9.19 37.11 -56.24
N ARG A 64 10.50 37.40 -56.34
CA ARG A 64 11.38 37.55 -55.17
C ARG A 64 10.96 38.75 -54.32
N GLU A 65 10.70 39.89 -54.97
CA GLU A 65 10.24 41.12 -54.30
C GLU A 65 8.89 40.88 -53.63
N ASN A 66 7.91 40.35 -54.36
CA ASN A 66 6.58 40.04 -53.82
C ASN A 66 6.65 39.07 -52.64
N ALA A 67 7.48 38.03 -52.72
CA ALA A 67 7.63 37.07 -51.62
C ALA A 67 8.26 37.72 -50.37
N GLN A 68 9.22 38.64 -50.56
CA GLN A 68 9.84 39.37 -49.46
C GLN A 68 8.86 40.35 -48.81
N ASP A 69 8.07 41.06 -49.61
CA ASP A 69 7.06 41.99 -49.11
C ASP A 69 5.95 41.26 -48.35
N GLU A 70 5.45 40.13 -48.89
CA GLU A 70 4.44 39.30 -48.24
C GLU A 70 4.96 38.71 -46.91
N PHE A 71 6.22 38.25 -46.89
CA PHE A 71 6.85 37.75 -45.68
C PHE A 71 6.93 38.84 -44.59
N GLU A 72 7.41 40.04 -44.94
CA GLU A 72 7.52 41.15 -43.97
C GLU A 72 6.12 41.59 -43.49
N SER A 73 5.15 41.69 -44.40
CA SER A 73 3.74 41.97 -44.06
C SER A 73 3.17 40.93 -43.08
N THR A 74 3.37 39.64 -43.37
CA THR A 74 2.94 38.54 -42.50
C THR A 74 3.62 38.60 -41.14
N CYS A 75 4.93 38.89 -41.09
CA CYS A 75 5.65 39.01 -39.82
C CYS A 75 5.11 40.16 -38.94
N ILE A 76 4.73 41.28 -39.55
CA ILE A 76 4.13 42.42 -38.87
C ILE A 76 2.71 42.06 -38.40
N GLU A 77 1.87 41.54 -39.29
CA GLU A 77 0.48 41.17 -39.00
C GLU A 77 0.38 40.16 -37.85
N THR A 78 1.21 39.12 -37.91
CA THR A 78 1.23 38.04 -36.91
C THR A 78 2.01 38.40 -35.65
N GLN A 79 2.66 39.56 -35.61
CA GLN A 79 3.53 39.99 -34.51
C GLN A 79 4.60 38.93 -34.16
N VAL A 80 5.18 38.30 -35.20
CA VAL A 80 6.15 37.21 -35.00
C VAL A 80 7.41 37.73 -34.30
N GLY A 81 7.82 38.98 -34.60
CA GLY A 81 8.98 39.62 -33.99
C GLY A 81 8.83 39.74 -32.48
N SER A 82 7.75 40.39 -32.00
CA SER A 82 7.52 40.56 -30.56
C SER A 82 7.32 39.23 -29.83
N THR A 83 6.70 38.25 -30.49
CA THR A 83 6.56 36.90 -29.93
C THR A 83 7.92 36.24 -29.74
N LEU A 84 8.81 36.32 -30.74
CA LEU A 84 10.17 35.77 -30.65
C LEU A 84 11.03 36.52 -29.62
N ASP A 85 10.88 37.84 -29.51
CA ASP A 85 11.54 38.64 -28.47
C ASP A 85 11.07 38.23 -27.07
N THR A 86 9.77 38.00 -26.90
CA THR A 86 9.20 37.52 -25.62
C THR A 86 9.74 36.13 -25.28
N VAL A 87 9.82 35.22 -26.26
CA VAL A 87 10.42 33.89 -26.07
C VAL A 87 11.89 34.01 -25.68
N GLU A 88 12.63 34.93 -26.29
CA GLU A 88 14.03 35.18 -25.97
C GLU A 88 14.22 35.68 -24.54
N GLN A 89 13.42 36.65 -24.13
CA GLN A 89 13.38 37.15 -22.76
C GLN A 89 13.03 36.03 -21.77
N LEU A 90 11.98 35.24 -22.03
CA LEU A 90 11.59 34.14 -21.14
C LEU A 90 12.70 33.10 -21.01
N VAL A 91 13.42 32.79 -22.10
CA VAL A 91 14.55 31.86 -22.05
C VAL A 91 15.71 32.44 -21.24
N GLU A 92 15.98 33.74 -21.37
CA GLU A 92 16.99 34.42 -20.55
C GLU A 92 16.62 34.42 -19.07
N GLU A 93 15.38 34.80 -18.73
CA GLU A 93 14.83 34.76 -17.37
C GLU A 93 14.94 33.36 -16.76
N GLN A 94 14.58 32.32 -17.53
CA GLN A 94 14.69 30.92 -17.09
C GLN A 94 16.13 30.48 -16.83
N ASN A 95 17.10 30.98 -17.62
CA ASN A 95 18.51 30.66 -17.41
C ASN A 95 19.09 31.38 -16.18
N LEU A 96 18.51 32.52 -15.81
CA LEU A 96 18.93 33.31 -14.64
C LEU A 96 18.27 32.86 -13.35
N ASP A 97 17.09 32.22 -13.40
CA ASP A 97 16.39 31.71 -12.22
C ASP A 97 17.04 30.40 -11.70
N PRO A 98 17.72 30.43 -10.54
CA PRO A 98 18.35 29.24 -9.95
C PRO A 98 17.34 28.18 -9.49
N LEU A 99 16.06 28.56 -9.34
CA LEU A 99 14.96 27.67 -8.98
C LEU A 99 14.27 27.08 -10.21
N PHE A 100 14.61 27.55 -11.42
CA PHE A 100 14.06 27.01 -12.66
C PHE A 100 14.65 25.61 -12.91
N PRO A 101 13.80 24.56 -13.00
CA PRO A 101 14.27 23.18 -12.90
C PRO A 101 14.75 22.68 -14.26
N ASN A 102 15.86 23.21 -14.78
CA ASN A 102 16.52 22.59 -15.95
C ASN A 102 17.38 21.38 -15.57
N LYS A 103 17.49 21.07 -14.27
CA LYS A 103 17.89 19.76 -13.75
C LYS A 103 17.05 19.47 -12.51
N THR A 104 16.18 18.50 -12.67
CA THR A 104 15.40 17.87 -11.62
C THR A 104 16.16 17.78 -10.30
N ASN A 105 15.64 18.44 -9.27
CA ASN A 105 15.80 18.18 -7.83
C ASN A 105 15.45 16.70 -7.47
N VAL A 106 15.30 15.79 -8.43
CA VAL A 106 15.14 14.35 -8.20
C VAL A 106 16.23 13.82 -7.27
N GLY A 107 17.45 14.37 -7.32
CA GLY A 107 18.52 14.03 -6.37
C GLY A 107 18.15 14.33 -4.91
N ASP A 108 17.78 15.58 -4.60
CA ASP A 108 17.53 16.01 -3.23
C ASP A 108 16.23 15.42 -2.66
N THR A 109 15.19 15.30 -3.50
CA THR A 109 13.95 14.59 -3.14
C THR A 109 14.18 13.09 -2.94
N ALA A 110 14.99 12.43 -3.78
CA ALA A 110 15.33 11.02 -3.58
C ALA A 110 16.18 10.79 -2.32
N HIS A 111 17.14 11.69 -2.03
CA HIS A 111 17.94 11.61 -0.81
C HIS A 111 17.10 11.81 0.45
N SER A 112 16.20 12.79 0.44
CA SER A 112 15.28 13.04 1.57
C SER A 112 14.31 11.88 1.78
N LEU A 113 13.74 11.33 0.70
CA LEU A 113 12.86 10.16 0.76
C LEU A 113 13.60 8.91 1.24
N SER A 114 14.83 8.68 0.75
CA SER A 114 15.67 7.56 1.16
C SER A 114 16.04 7.65 2.64
N ALA A 115 16.36 8.85 3.15
CA ALA A 115 16.66 9.06 4.56
C ALA A 115 15.43 8.78 5.43
N ALA A 116 14.25 9.28 5.04
CA ALA A 116 13.00 9.02 5.75
C ALA A 116 12.66 7.53 5.78
N LYS A 117 12.77 6.83 4.64
CA LYS A 117 12.50 5.38 4.55
C LYS A 117 13.49 4.55 5.37
N LYS A 118 14.76 4.93 5.42
CA LYS A 118 15.77 4.27 6.27
C LYS A 118 15.42 4.39 7.76
N ASN A 119 15.02 5.58 8.19
CA ASN A 119 14.59 5.81 9.58
C ASN A 119 13.34 5.00 9.93
N GLU A 120 12.37 4.93 9.01
CA GLU A 120 11.15 4.13 9.18
C GLU A 120 11.46 2.63 9.31
N ILE A 121 12.33 2.09 8.44
CA ILE A 121 12.78 0.69 8.53
C ILE A 121 13.46 0.42 9.88
N GLN A 122 14.33 1.33 10.34
CA GLN A 122 15.03 1.18 11.61
C GLN A 122 14.06 1.18 12.80
N TYR A 123 13.05 2.05 12.77
CA TYR A 123 12.00 2.11 13.79
C TYR A 123 11.17 0.81 13.82
N LEU A 124 10.71 0.34 12.66
CA LEU A 124 9.92 -0.89 12.55
C LEU A 124 10.74 -2.12 12.99
N THR A 125 12.03 -2.17 12.65
CA THR A 125 12.93 -3.24 13.10
C THR A 125 13.03 -3.27 14.63
N SER A 126 13.19 -2.11 15.29
CA SER A 126 13.24 -2.04 16.75
C SER A 126 11.94 -2.50 17.43
N ILE A 127 10.78 -2.18 16.84
CA ILE A 127 9.49 -2.67 17.35
C ILE A 127 9.38 -4.19 17.18
N LEU A 128 9.81 -4.71 16.04
CA LEU A 128 9.76 -6.14 15.75
C LEU A 128 10.64 -6.94 16.72
N GLU A 129 11.86 -6.46 17.00
CA GLU A 129 12.77 -7.07 17.99
C GLU A 129 12.12 -7.13 19.38
N LYS A 130 11.50 -6.03 19.83
CA LYS A 130 10.80 -5.98 21.12
C LYS A 130 9.63 -6.97 21.18
N ALA A 131 8.86 -7.08 20.10
CA ALA A 131 7.74 -8.01 20.02
C ALA A 131 8.22 -9.47 20.03
N GLU A 132 9.32 -9.78 19.34
CA GLU A 132 9.91 -11.12 19.34
C GLU A 132 10.45 -11.51 20.72
N GLU A 133 11.08 -10.58 21.44
CA GLU A 133 11.54 -10.80 22.81
C GLU A 133 10.36 -11.10 23.75
N GLN A 134 9.28 -10.31 23.66
CA GLN A 134 8.07 -10.57 24.44
C GLN A 134 7.45 -11.93 24.11
N LYS A 135 7.44 -12.33 22.84
CA LYS A 135 6.95 -13.65 22.42
C LYS A 135 7.79 -14.77 23.06
N ASN A 136 9.11 -14.62 23.11
CA ASN A 136 10.01 -15.60 23.73
C ASN A 136 9.78 -15.71 25.23
N ILE A 137 9.61 -14.58 25.93
CA ILE A 137 9.28 -14.56 27.37
C ILE A 137 7.96 -15.28 27.64
N ILE A 138 6.92 -14.99 26.85
CA ILE A 138 5.61 -15.63 27.00
C ILE A 138 5.72 -17.14 26.73
N ARG A 139 6.45 -17.54 25.69
CA ARG A 139 6.67 -18.96 25.37
C ARG A 139 7.37 -19.70 26.52
N ALA A 140 8.44 -19.14 27.07
CA ALA A 140 9.16 -19.73 28.21
C ALA A 140 8.23 -19.89 29.43
N ARG A 141 7.35 -18.91 29.66
CA ARG A 141 6.37 -18.97 30.76
C ARG A 141 5.33 -20.06 30.54
N ILE A 142 4.84 -20.24 29.31
CA ILE A 142 3.93 -21.33 28.94
C ILE A 142 4.59 -22.69 29.16
N GLU A 143 5.86 -22.86 28.76
CA GLU A 143 6.60 -24.10 28.96
C GLU A 143 6.80 -24.45 30.44
N LEU A 144 7.09 -23.44 31.28
CA LEU A 144 7.22 -23.61 32.73
C LEU A 144 5.90 -24.06 33.36
N LEU A 145 4.79 -23.38 33.04
CA LEU A 145 3.46 -23.75 33.54
C LEU A 145 3.04 -25.15 33.08
N LYS A 146 3.39 -25.55 31.85
CA LYS A 146 3.11 -26.88 31.33
C LYS A 146 3.88 -27.96 32.10
N LYS A 147 5.13 -27.70 32.48
CA LYS A 147 5.93 -28.63 33.30
C LYS A 147 5.37 -28.76 34.71
N GLU A 148 5.04 -27.64 35.35
CA GLU A 148 4.41 -27.62 36.67
C GLU A 148 3.07 -28.37 36.68
N GLY A 149 2.25 -28.21 35.63
CA GLY A 149 1.00 -28.97 35.45
C GLY A 149 1.20 -30.49 35.30
N GLN A 150 2.34 -30.92 34.74
CA GLN A 150 2.68 -32.35 34.69
C GLN A 150 3.16 -32.89 36.06
N ASP A 151 3.86 -32.07 36.85
CA ASP A 151 4.32 -32.44 38.18
C ASP A 151 3.15 -32.67 39.17
N PHE A 152 2.01 -32.00 38.97
CA PHE A 152 0.77 -32.24 39.74
C PHE A 152 0.03 -33.53 39.39
N SER A 153 0.37 -34.22 38.28
CA SER A 153 -0.22 -35.51 37.93
C SER A 153 0.04 -36.59 39.00
N GLY A 154 1.13 -36.48 39.76
CA GLY A 154 1.42 -37.39 40.88
C GLY A 154 0.48 -37.17 42.08
N ALA A 155 0.00 -35.96 42.30
CA ALA A 155 -0.91 -35.62 43.40
C ALA A 155 -2.31 -36.18 43.19
N VAL A 156 -2.78 -36.24 41.93
CA VAL A 156 -4.09 -36.81 41.56
C VAL A 156 -4.20 -38.28 41.97
N HIS A 157 -3.14 -39.07 41.77
CA HIS A 157 -3.10 -40.48 42.17
C HIS A 157 -3.17 -40.66 43.71
N VAL A 158 -2.53 -39.76 44.48
CA VAL A 158 -2.60 -39.79 45.95
C VAL A 158 -4.00 -39.43 46.45
N VAL A 159 -4.63 -38.43 45.84
CA VAL A 159 -6.01 -38.02 46.18
C VAL A 159 -7.00 -39.14 45.87
N GLU A 160 -6.88 -39.81 44.72
CA GLU A 160 -7.76 -40.93 44.37
C GLU A 160 -7.67 -42.09 45.39
N LYS A 161 -6.45 -42.39 45.87
CA LYS A 161 -6.24 -43.41 46.91
C LYS A 161 -6.87 -43.01 48.25
N ILE A 162 -6.82 -41.73 48.61
CA ILE A 162 -7.46 -41.20 49.83
C ILE A 162 -8.99 -41.28 49.73
N VAL A 163 -9.56 -40.90 48.58
CA VAL A 163 -11.01 -40.99 48.35
C VAL A 163 -11.51 -42.42 48.49
N ARG A 164 -10.82 -43.40 47.88
CA ARG A 164 -11.17 -44.83 48.03
C ARG A 164 -11.07 -45.33 49.48
N LEU A 165 -10.08 -44.86 50.23
CA LEU A 165 -9.95 -45.19 51.67
C LEU A 165 -11.12 -44.65 52.49
N ILE A 166 -11.55 -43.41 52.22
CA ILE A 166 -12.70 -42.78 52.89
C ILE A 166 -13.98 -43.57 52.59
N GLU A 167 -14.25 -43.92 51.34
CA GLU A 167 -15.43 -44.70 50.95
C GLU A 167 -15.48 -46.07 51.65
N LEU A 168 -14.35 -46.78 51.70
CA LEU A 168 -14.24 -48.07 52.39
C LEU A 168 -14.51 -47.93 53.90
N THR A 169 -14.00 -46.87 54.53
CA THR A 169 -14.29 -46.62 55.96
C THR A 169 -15.76 -46.27 56.20
N SER A 170 -16.40 -45.50 55.31
CA SER A 170 -17.83 -45.18 55.42
C SER A 170 -18.71 -46.42 55.30
N ILE A 171 -18.39 -47.33 54.35
CA ILE A 171 -19.09 -48.62 54.22
C ILE A 171 -18.90 -49.46 55.48
N PHE A 172 -17.69 -49.55 56.02
CA PHE A 172 -17.42 -50.31 57.25
C PHE A 172 -18.22 -49.79 58.45
N VAL A 173 -18.34 -48.46 58.59
CA VAL A 173 -19.15 -47.82 59.64
C VAL A 173 -20.65 -48.11 59.44
N LEU A 174 -21.16 -48.04 58.20
CA LEU A 174 -22.55 -48.36 57.88
C LEU A 174 -22.89 -49.83 58.15
N VAL A 175 -22.01 -50.77 57.75
CA VAL A 175 -22.20 -52.19 58.04
C VAL A 175 -22.25 -52.42 59.55
N ARG A 176 -21.35 -51.80 60.31
CA ARG A 176 -21.35 -51.89 61.77
C ARG A 176 -22.61 -51.28 62.40
N PHE A 177 -23.08 -50.16 61.87
CA PHE A 177 -24.32 -49.51 62.32
C PHE A 177 -25.56 -50.39 62.04
N LEU A 178 -25.65 -50.97 60.85
CA LEU A 178 -26.75 -51.89 60.48
C LEU A 178 -26.71 -53.18 61.30
N GLN A 179 -25.52 -53.72 61.59
CA GLN A 179 -25.38 -54.86 62.49
C GLN A 179 -25.84 -54.54 63.91
N ASN A 180 -25.53 -53.33 64.42
CA ASN A 180 -26.01 -52.87 65.72
C ASN A 180 -27.53 -52.64 65.71
N PHE A 181 -28.08 -52.03 64.67
CA PHE A 181 -29.53 -51.81 64.52
C PHE A 181 -30.30 -53.13 64.44
N ALA A 182 -29.80 -54.10 63.67
CA ALA A 182 -30.38 -55.45 63.62
C ALA A 182 -30.24 -56.23 64.94
N ALA A 183 -29.29 -55.87 65.81
CA ALA A 183 -29.22 -56.40 67.16
C ALA A 183 -30.30 -55.77 68.06
N GLU A 184 -30.54 -54.46 67.95
CA GLU A 184 -31.58 -53.74 68.70
C GLU A 184 -33.01 -54.11 68.29
N ASP A 185 -33.26 -54.31 66.99
CA ASP A 185 -34.60 -54.65 66.47
C ASP A 185 -35.05 -56.05 66.93
N ARG A 186 -34.11 -57.00 67.00
CA ARG A 186 -34.36 -58.33 67.61
C ARG A 186 -34.72 -58.23 69.08
N ASP A 187 -34.11 -57.30 69.81
CA ASP A 187 -34.41 -57.05 71.22
C ASP A 187 -35.77 -56.35 71.45
N PHE A 188 -36.27 -55.62 70.45
CA PHE A 188 -37.61 -55.01 70.49
C PHE A 188 -38.71 -56.03 70.20
N GLU A 189 -38.54 -56.87 69.17
CA GLU A 189 -39.52 -57.91 68.80
C GLU A 189 -39.68 -58.98 69.90
N LEU A 190 -38.61 -59.29 70.64
CA LEU A 190 -38.65 -60.16 71.82
C LEU A 190 -39.45 -59.55 72.99
N ARG A 191 -39.39 -58.22 73.19
CA ARG A 191 -40.16 -57.53 74.25
C ARG A 191 -41.64 -57.42 73.91
N ASP A 192 -41.99 -57.13 72.67
CA ASP A 192 -43.38 -56.99 72.23
C ASP A 192 -44.15 -58.33 72.29
N ARG A 193 -43.48 -59.44 71.93
CA ARG A 193 -44.04 -60.80 72.09
C ARG A 193 -44.24 -61.18 73.56
N GLN A 194 -43.41 -60.70 74.49
CA GLN A 194 -43.65 -60.93 75.92
C GLN A 194 -44.81 -60.08 76.45
N GLN A 195 -44.96 -58.83 76.01
CA GLN A 195 -46.05 -57.95 76.45
C GLN A 195 -47.44 -58.46 76.02
N THR A 196 -47.56 -58.99 74.80
CA THR A 196 -48.84 -59.50 74.26
C THR A 196 -49.29 -60.80 74.94
N ALA A 197 -48.36 -61.65 75.39
CA ALA A 197 -48.69 -62.89 76.10
C ALA A 197 -49.25 -62.67 77.52
N VAL A 198 -48.91 -61.55 78.18
CA VAL A 198 -49.35 -61.28 79.57
C VAL A 198 -50.81 -60.80 79.64
N VAL A 199 -51.30 -60.09 78.63
CA VAL A 199 -52.65 -59.48 78.68
C VAL A 199 -53.77 -60.52 78.48
N ILE A 200 -53.54 -61.55 77.67
CA ILE A 200 -54.56 -62.58 77.37
C ILE A 200 -54.86 -63.47 78.60
N LEU A 201 -53.91 -63.64 79.53
CA LEU A 201 -54.07 -64.56 80.67
C LEU A 201 -54.80 -63.98 81.89
N ARG A 202 -55.25 -62.71 81.87
CA ARG A 202 -55.86 -62.05 83.05
C ARG A 202 -57.37 -61.78 82.97
N GLY A 203 -58.03 -62.17 81.90
CA GLY A 203 -59.49 -62.07 81.76
C GLY A 203 -60.19 -63.40 82.04
N GLU A 204 -60.30 -63.83 83.31
CA GLU A 204 -61.28 -64.85 83.73
C GLU A 204 -61.47 -64.88 85.26
N ARG A 205 -62.75 -64.89 85.69
CA ARG A 205 -63.33 -64.94 87.06
C ARG A 205 -63.52 -63.56 87.72
N THR A 206 -64.73 -63.06 88.02
CA THR A 206 -65.99 -63.68 88.51
C THR A 206 -67.18 -62.72 88.20
N GLY A 207 -68.44 -63.06 87.92
CA GLY A 207 -69.23 -64.29 87.87
C GLY A 207 -70.73 -63.95 87.67
N THR A 208 -71.55 -64.95 87.35
CA THR A 208 -73.01 -65.01 87.61
C THR A 208 -73.22 -66.01 88.77
N GLY A 209 -74.26 -65.96 89.61
CA GLY A 209 -75.51 -65.20 89.54
C GLY A 209 -75.69 -64.16 90.66
N ILE A 210 -76.85 -63.54 90.87
CA ILE A 210 -78.25 -63.87 90.54
C ILE A 210 -79.02 -62.52 90.53
N LYS A 211 -80.03 -62.36 89.66
CA LYS A 211 -81.42 -61.95 90.00
C LYS A 211 -82.17 -61.34 88.81
N GLY A 212 -83.43 -61.78 88.68
CA GLY A 212 -84.56 -60.99 88.20
C GLY A 212 -84.82 -61.04 86.71
#